data_AF-A0A5J4QIB5-F1
#
_entry.id   AF-A0A5J4QIB5-F1
#
_cell.length_a   1.000
_cell.length_b   1.000
_cell.length_c   1.000
_cell.angle_alpha   90.00
_cell.angle_beta   90.00
_cell.angle_gamma   90.00
#
_symmetry.space_group_name_H-M   'P 1'
#
loop_
_entity.id
_entity.type
_entity.pdbx_description
1 polymer ?
#
loop_
_entity_poly.entity_id
_entity_poly.type
_entity_poly.pdbx_seq_one_letter_code
_entity_poly.pdbx_strand_id
1 'polypeptide(L)' 'MYGDNVHKAVVAAGEKESGITIHYVNEHYDEGRIIFQAKCEVSPEDSPEDVAKKVHVLEYNYFPGIIEKIITG' A
#
# COMPACT_ATOMS: atom_id res chain seq x y z
N MET A 1 -7.18 -11.41 -1.62
CA MET A 1 -7.00 -10.57 -2.83
C MET A 1 -5.51 -10.23 -2.89
N TYR A 2 -4.82 -10.41 -4.02
CA TYR A 2 -3.36 -10.23 -4.09
C TYR A 2 -2.90 -9.78 -5.48
N GLY A 3 -1.72 -9.16 -5.55
CA GLY A 3 -1.14 -8.63 -6.79
C GLY A 3 -2.06 -7.63 -7.48
N ASP A 4 -2.07 -7.64 -8.81
CA ASP A 4 -2.87 -6.73 -9.65
C ASP A 4 -4.38 -6.79 -9.38
N ASN A 5 -4.89 -7.90 -8.81
CA ASN A 5 -6.30 -8.01 -8.45
C ASN A 5 -6.72 -7.00 -7.37
N VAL A 6 -5.79 -6.52 -6.54
CA VAL A 6 -6.06 -5.51 -5.52
C VAL A 6 -6.41 -4.17 -6.18
N HIS A 7 -5.59 -3.73 -7.14
CA HIS A 7 -5.81 -2.45 -7.82
C HIS A 7 -7.06 -2.49 -8.70
N LYS A 8 -7.32 -3.63 -9.35
CA LYS A 8 -8.57 -3.85 -10.09
C LYS A 8 -9.81 -3.70 -9.21
N ALA A 9 -9.77 -4.24 -8.00
CA ALA A 9 -10.88 -4.14 -7.07
C ALA A 9 -11.11 -2.71 -6.58
N VAL A 10 -10.03 -1.96 -6.27
CA VAL A 10 -10.08 -0.54 -5.87
C VAL A 10 -10.76 0.29 -6.96
N VAL A 11 -10.34 0.14 -8.22
CA VAL A 11 -10.93 0.86 -9.35
C VAL A 11 -12.38 0.43 -9.60
N ALA A 12 -12.67 -0.88 -9.57
CA ALA A 12 -14.02 -1.41 -9.78
C ALA A 12 -15.01 -0.96 -8.68
N ALA A 13 -14.53 -0.76 -7.46
CA ALA A 13 -15.31 -0.25 -6.34
C ALA A 13 -15.50 1.28 -6.38
N GLY A 14 -14.77 1.99 -7.25
CA GLY A 14 -14.81 3.46 -7.32
C GLY A 14 -14.25 4.12 -6.07
N GLU A 15 -13.28 3.47 -5.42
CA GLU A 15 -12.62 4.01 -4.24
C GLU A 15 -11.86 5.30 -4.59
N LYS A 16 -11.82 6.24 -3.64
CA LYS A 16 -11.15 7.53 -3.81
C LYS A 16 -9.73 7.54 -3.27
N GLU A 17 -9.37 6.52 -2.51
CA GLU A 17 -8.06 6.38 -1.89
C GLU A 17 -7.58 4.94 -1.98
N SER A 18 -6.28 4.78 -2.15
CA SER A 18 -5.56 3.52 -1.96
C SER A 18 -4.32 3.81 -1.12
N GLY A 19 -3.47 2.82 -0.87
CA GLY A 19 -2.27 3.06 -0.08
C GLY A 19 -1.47 1.81 0.24
N ILE A 20 -0.53 2.00 1.16
CA ILE A 20 0.35 0.94 1.67
C ILE A 20 0.18 0.82 3.18
N THR A 21 0.42 -0.39 3.68
CA THR A 21 0.59 -0.66 5.10
C THR A 21 1.89 -1.43 5.29
N ILE A 22 2.74 -0.96 6.20
CA ILE A 22 3.93 -1.67 6.65
C ILE A 22 3.60 -2.22 8.03
N HIS A 23 3.72 -3.54 8.22
CA HIS A 23 3.41 -4.22 9.47
C HIS A 23 4.43 -5.32 9.76
N TYR A 24 4.51 -5.75 11.02
CA TYR A 24 5.28 -6.94 11.39
C TYR A 24 4.63 -8.20 10.84
N VAL A 25 5.40 -9.25 10.58
CA VAL A 25 4.85 -10.55 10.17
C VAL A 25 4.46 -11.36 11.42
N ASN A 26 3.33 -12.05 11.37
CA ASN A 26 2.89 -13.04 12.35
C ASN A 26 2.21 -14.23 11.64
N GLU A 27 1.64 -15.15 12.41
CA GLU A 27 0.93 -16.35 11.93
C GLU A 27 -0.40 -16.05 11.22
N HIS A 28 -0.90 -14.83 11.34
CA HIS A 28 -2.17 -14.39 10.77
C HIS A 28 -1.91 -13.54 9.53
N TYR A 29 -2.38 -14.02 8.38
CA TYR A 29 -2.11 -13.39 7.09
C TYR A 29 -2.59 -11.92 7.05
N ASP A 30 -1.66 -11.00 6.77
CA ASP A 30 -1.87 -9.53 6.72
C ASP A 30 -2.45 -8.90 8.03
N GLU A 31 -2.33 -9.57 9.18
CA GLU A 31 -2.90 -9.13 10.47
C GLU A 31 -1.83 -8.79 11.53
N GLY A 32 -0.58 -8.66 11.12
CA GLY A 32 0.47 -8.26 12.04
C GLY A 32 0.37 -6.80 12.50
N ARG A 33 1.08 -6.47 13.58
CA ARG A 33 1.03 -5.13 14.15
C ARG A 33 1.52 -4.09 13.15
N ILE A 34 0.68 -3.09 12.87
CA ILE A 34 0.97 -1.97 11.97
C ILE A 34 2.14 -1.13 12.52
N ILE A 35 3.07 -0.81 11.64
CA ILE A 35 4.22 0.07 11.87
C ILE A 35 3.96 1.44 11.23
N PHE A 36 3.45 1.45 10.00
CA PHE A 36 3.24 2.66 9.22
C PHE A 36 2.15 2.48 8.16
N GLN A 37 1.46 3.56 7.82
CA GLN A 37 0.51 3.62 6.71
C GLN A 37 0.65 4.93 5.95
N ALA A 38 0.51 4.85 4.62
CA ALA A 38 0.43 6.01 3.75
C ALA A 38 -0.63 5.78 2.68
N LYS A 39 -1.20 6.87 2.18
CA LYS A 39 -2.29 6.84 1.20
C LYS A 39 -1.94 7.65 -0.04
N CYS A 40 -2.60 7.31 -1.14
CA CYS A 40 -2.61 8.09 -2.38
C CYS A 40 -4.05 8.23 -2.90
N GLU A 41 -4.32 9.34 -3.57
CA GLU A 41 -5.60 9.59 -4.23
C GLU A 41 -5.78 8.70 -5.46
N VAL A 42 -7.00 8.17 -5.61
CA VAL A 42 -7.46 7.44 -6.79
C VAL A 42 -8.45 8.33 -7.54
N SER A 43 -8.08 8.71 -8.75
CA SER A 43 -8.92 9.49 -9.67
C SER A 43 -9.93 8.57 -10.35
N PRO A 44 -11.14 9.05 -10.67
CA PRO A 44 -12.11 8.27 -11.46
C PRO A 44 -11.57 7.76 -12.82
N GLU A 45 -10.53 8.41 -13.35
CA GLU A 45 -9.89 8.10 -14.63
C GLU A 45 -8.68 7.15 -14.48
N ASP A 46 -8.24 6.84 -13.26
CA ASP A 46 -7.10 5.95 -13.05
C ASP A 46 -7.41 4.54 -13.52
N SER A 47 -6.49 3.96 -14.29
CA SER A 47 -6.49 2.51 -14.52
C SER A 47 -5.94 1.77 -13.29
N PRO A 48 -6.19 0.44 -13.16
CA PRO A 48 -5.54 -0.36 -12.12
C PRO A 48 -4.01 -0.24 -12.12
N GLU A 49 -3.40 -0.07 -13.30
CA GLU A 49 -1.96 0.12 -13.43
C GLU A 49 -1.51 1.49 -12.88
N ASP A 50 -2.31 2.55 -13.05
CA ASP A 50 -2.02 3.87 -12.50
C ASP A 50 -2.10 3.85 -10.97
N VAL A 51 -3.11 3.17 -10.41
CA VAL A 51 -3.21 2.94 -8.96
C VAL A 51 -2.00 2.14 -8.46
N ALA A 52 -1.59 1.08 -9.16
CA ALA A 52 -0.41 0.29 -8.81
C ALA A 52 0.86 1.16 -8.78
N LYS A 53 1.07 2.01 -9.79
CA LYS A 53 2.21 2.95 -9.85
C LYS A 53 2.20 3.91 -8.67
N LYS A 54 1.04 4.48 -8.33
CA LYS A 54 0.90 5.39 -7.17
C LYS A 54 1.23 4.68 -5.86
N VAL A 55 0.74 3.45 -5.67
CA VAL A 55 1.06 2.61 -4.50
C VAL A 55 2.56 2.32 -4.44
N HIS A 56 3.19 1.90 -5.54
CA HIS A 56 4.64 1.63 -5.58
C HIS A 56 5.48 2.87 -5.27
N VAL A 57 5.07 4.06 -5.70
CA VAL A 57 5.75 5.31 -5.30
C VAL A 57 5.75 5.48 -3.79
N LEU A 58 4.64 5.17 -3.11
CA LEU A 58 4.61 5.18 -1.64
C LEU A 58 5.57 4.14 -1.06
N GLU A 59 5.60 2.92 -1.60
CA GLU A 59 6.49 1.86 -1.12
C GLU A 59 7.96 2.29 -1.20
N TYR A 60 8.39 2.83 -2.35
CA TYR A 60 9.77 3.29 -2.53
C TYR A 60 10.13 4.47 -1.62
N ASN A 61 9.20 5.38 -1.40
CA ASN A 61 9.45 6.56 -0.57
C ASN A 61 9.52 6.22 0.94
N TYR A 62 8.67 5.30 1.41
CA TYR A 62 8.50 5.06 2.84
C TYR A 62 9.18 3.79 3.33
N PHE A 63 9.15 2.70 2.57
CA PHE A 63 9.61 1.40 3.07
C PHE A 63 11.07 1.43 3.55
N PRO A 64 12.05 1.94 2.78
CA PRO A 64 13.45 1.95 3.22
C PRO A 64 13.66 2.77 4.50
N GLY A 65 13.08 3.97 4.57
CA GLY A 65 13.25 4.86 5.73
C GLY A 65 12.54 4.38 6.98
N ILE A 66 11.41 3.66 6.84
CA ILE A 66 10.74 3.02 7.99
C ILE A 66 11.59 1.85 8.50
N ILE A 67 12.16 1.03 7.62
CA ILE A 67 13.06 -0.05 8.02
C ILE A 67 14.30 0.50 8.72
N GLU A 68 14.93 1.56 8.20
CA GLU A 68 16.07 2.22 8.84
C GLU A 68 15.73 2.64 10.27
N LYS A 69 14.64 3.40 10.48
CA LYS A 69 14.18 3.82 11.81
C LYS A 69 13.99 2.66 12.77
N ILE A 70 13.41 1.55 12.31
CA ILE A 70 13.20 0.36 13.15
C ILE A 70 14.52 -0.27 13.57
N ILE A 71 15.52 -0.29 12.68
CA ILE A 71 16.83 -0.89 12.97
C ILE A 71 17.67 0.01 13.86
N THR A 72 17.60 1.34 13.69
CA THR A 72 18.52 2.28 14.35
C THR A 72 18.00 2.86 15.66
N GLY A 73 16.68 2.88 15.88
CA GLY A 73 16.05 3.49 17.07
C GLY A 73 15.88 5.00 16.95
#